data_AF-A0A1P8B2H2-F1
#
_entry.id   AF-A0A1P8B2H2-F1
#
_cell.length_a   1.000
_cell.length_b   1.000
_cell.length_c   1.000
_cell.angle_alpha   90.00
_cell.angle_beta   90.00
_cell.angle_gamma   90.00
#
_symmetry.space_group_name_H-M   'P 1'
#
loop_
_entity.id
_entity.type
_entity.pdbx_description
1 polymer ?
#
loop_
_entity_poly.entity_id
_entity_poly.type
_entity_poly.pdbx_seq_one_letter_code
_entity_poly.pdbx_strand_id
1 'polypeptide(L)'
;MVIEFTRIHQRVIWSCSISDRTGSVNHLLLRKTEKETNQIHSYQRDREKMSGVAIHASSWGAALVRISPYTFSAIGIAISIGVSVLGAAWGIYITGSSLIGAAIEAPRITSKNLISVIFCEAVAIYGVIVAIILQTKLESVPSSKMYDAESLRAGYAIFASGIIVGFANLVCGLCVGIIGSSCALSDAQNSTLFVKILVIEIFGSALGLFGVIVGIIMSAQATWPTK
;
A
#
# COMPACT_ATOMS: atom_id res chain seq x y z
N MET A 1 -14.88 8.57 -18.78
CA MET A 1 -13.41 8.65 -18.56
C MET A 1 -12.98 7.87 -17.31
N VAL A 2 -13.69 7.97 -16.17
CA VAL A 2 -13.49 7.09 -15.00
C VAL A 2 -13.73 5.61 -15.31
N ILE A 3 -14.72 5.31 -16.16
CA ILE A 3 -15.07 3.94 -16.57
C ILE A 3 -13.98 3.28 -17.45
N GLU A 4 -13.18 4.06 -18.18
CA GLU A 4 -12.11 3.52 -19.04
C GLU A 4 -10.84 3.19 -18.23
N PHE A 5 -10.64 3.85 -17.09
CA PHE A 5 -9.50 3.59 -16.20
C PHE A 5 -9.69 2.32 -15.35
N THR A 6 -10.92 2.01 -14.95
CA THR A 6 -11.24 0.71 -14.31
C THR A 6 -11.11 -0.47 -15.28
N ARG A 7 -11.36 -0.27 -16.59
CA ARG A 7 -11.15 -1.30 -17.63
C ARG A 7 -9.70 -1.67 -17.84
N ILE A 8 -8.76 -0.73 -17.67
CA ILE A 8 -7.33 -1.02 -17.78
C ILE A 8 -6.86 -1.84 -16.57
N HIS A 9 -7.42 -1.60 -15.38
CA HIS A 9 -7.08 -2.35 -14.17
C HIS A 9 -7.62 -3.80 -14.17
N GLN A 10 -8.78 -4.06 -14.79
CA GLN A 10 -9.23 -5.46 -14.97
C GLN A 10 -8.44 -6.23 -16.02
N ARG A 11 -7.87 -5.60 -17.06
CA ARG A 11 -7.07 -6.33 -18.07
C ARG A 11 -5.75 -6.88 -17.54
N VAL A 12 -5.13 -6.24 -16.54
CA VAL A 12 -3.88 -6.75 -15.93
C VAL A 12 -4.16 -7.96 -15.03
N ILE A 13 -5.30 -7.98 -14.35
CA ILE A 13 -5.72 -9.13 -13.52
C ILE A 13 -6.25 -10.28 -14.40
N TRP A 14 -6.91 -9.98 -15.53
CA TRP A 14 -7.48 -11.00 -16.42
C TRP A 14 -6.49 -11.61 -17.43
N SER A 15 -5.43 -10.89 -17.84
CA SER A 15 -4.37 -11.50 -18.68
C SER A 15 -3.58 -12.61 -17.97
N CYS A 16 -3.66 -12.70 -16.64
CA CYS A 16 -3.05 -13.78 -15.87
C CYS A 16 -3.96 -15.02 -15.71
N SER A 17 -5.25 -14.91 -16.05
CA SER A 17 -6.24 -15.95 -15.73
C SER A 17 -6.75 -16.75 -16.93
N ILE A 18 -6.46 -16.35 -18.17
CA ILE A 18 -6.84 -17.07 -19.40
C ILE A 18 -5.60 -17.23 -20.30
N SER A 19 -4.69 -18.11 -19.88
CA SER A 19 -3.79 -18.80 -20.82
C SER A 19 -3.81 -20.27 -20.45
N ASP A 20 -4.86 -20.90 -20.98
CA ASP A 20 -5.19 -22.30 -20.90
C ASP A 20 -4.03 -23.17 -21.41
N ARG A 21 -3.48 -24.03 -20.55
CA ARG A 21 -2.92 -25.33 -20.97
C ARG A 21 -3.13 -26.36 -19.86
N THR A 22 -4.39 -26.76 -19.75
CA THR A 22 -5.08 -27.66 -18.81
C THR A 22 -4.65 -29.13 -18.84
N GLY A 23 -3.35 -29.43 -19.05
CA GLY A 23 -2.84 -30.82 -19.07
C GLY A 23 -1.57 -31.10 -18.26
N SER A 24 -0.73 -30.10 -18.01
CA SER A 24 0.57 -30.27 -17.31
C SER A 24 0.57 -29.71 -15.87
N VAL A 25 -0.53 -29.08 -15.46
CA VAL A 25 -0.62 -28.24 -14.26
C VAL A 25 -0.78 -29.04 -12.95
N ASN A 26 -1.41 -30.21 -13.00
CA ASN A 26 -1.65 -31.01 -11.78
C ASN A 26 -0.35 -31.51 -11.12
N HIS A 27 0.69 -31.81 -11.90
CA HIS A 27 1.96 -32.31 -11.37
C HIS A 27 2.88 -31.19 -10.83
N LEU A 28 2.69 -29.95 -11.31
CA LEU A 28 3.41 -28.75 -10.89
C LEU A 28 2.79 -28.09 -9.66
N LEU A 29 1.46 -28.14 -9.52
CA LEU A 29 0.77 -27.70 -8.31
C LEU A 29 1.10 -28.60 -7.12
N LEU A 30 1.14 -29.93 -7.30
CA LEU A 30 1.57 -30.85 -6.24
C LEU A 30 3.01 -30.57 -5.78
N ARG A 31 3.94 -30.26 -6.69
CA ARG A 31 5.31 -29.85 -6.33
C ARG A 31 5.38 -28.49 -5.65
N LYS A 32 4.44 -27.58 -5.94
CA LYS A 32 4.38 -26.26 -5.30
C LYS A 32 3.84 -26.38 -3.87
N THR A 33 2.82 -27.20 -3.67
CA THR A 33 2.25 -27.51 -2.35
C THR A 33 3.20 -28.37 -1.49
N GLU A 34 3.97 -29.28 -2.07
CA GLU A 34 4.99 -30.07 -1.36
C GLU A 34 6.20 -29.22 -0.94
N LYS A 35 6.60 -28.24 -1.77
CA LYS A 35 7.61 -27.25 -1.38
C LYS A 35 7.12 -26.35 -0.25
N GLU A 36 5.87 -25.89 -0.30
CA GLU A 36 5.26 -25.10 0.79
C GLU A 36 5.11 -25.92 2.09
N THR A 37 4.73 -27.21 2.00
CA THR A 37 4.59 -28.11 3.17
C THR A 37 5.95 -28.44 3.81
N ASN A 38 6.98 -28.70 2.99
CA ASN A 38 8.34 -28.92 3.49
C ASN A 38 8.95 -27.65 4.10
N GLN A 39 8.57 -26.46 3.59
CA GLN A 39 8.99 -25.16 4.11
C GLN A 39 8.32 -24.80 5.44
N ILE A 40 7.09 -25.28 5.68
CA ILE A 40 6.40 -25.15 6.98
C ILE A 40 7.01 -26.11 8.02
N HIS A 41 7.40 -27.32 7.62
CA HIS A 41 8.03 -28.31 8.50
C HIS A 41 9.47 -27.94 8.92
N SER A 42 10.24 -27.27 8.07
CA SER A 42 11.56 -26.74 8.42
C SER A 42 11.46 -25.51 9.34
N TYR A 43 10.45 -24.65 9.15
CA TYR A 43 10.18 -23.51 10.04
C TYR A 43 9.87 -23.92 11.49
N GLN A 44 9.15 -25.03 11.68
CA GLN A 44 8.87 -25.60 13.01
C GLN A 44 10.12 -26.17 13.70
N ARG A 45 11.07 -26.73 12.93
CA ARG A 45 12.32 -27.30 13.47
C ARG A 45 13.33 -26.23 13.89
N ASP A 46 13.34 -25.08 13.20
CA ASP A 46 14.19 -23.94 13.57
C ASP A 46 13.68 -23.23 14.84
N ARG A 47 12.39 -23.35 15.17
CA ARG A 47 11.78 -22.87 16.43
C ARG A 47 12.34 -23.54 17.69
N GLU A 48 12.80 -24.79 17.62
CA GLU A 48 13.39 -25.49 18.78
C GLU A 48 14.83 -25.05 19.06
N LYS A 49 15.64 -24.78 18.03
CA LYS A 49 17.03 -24.31 18.18
C LYS A 49 17.15 -22.87 18.70
N MET A 50 16.08 -22.09 18.56
CA MET A 50 15.97 -20.70 19.02
C MET A 50 15.94 -20.54 20.54
N SER A 51 15.79 -21.63 21.30
CA SER A 51 15.69 -21.62 22.77
C SER A 51 17.05 -21.50 23.49
N GLY A 52 18.18 -21.70 22.80
CA GLY A 52 19.48 -21.96 23.45
C GLY A 52 20.50 -20.81 23.53
N VAL A 53 20.25 -19.61 23.00
CA VAL A 53 21.26 -18.54 23.02
C VAL A 53 20.72 -17.27 23.65
N ALA A 54 20.99 -17.11 24.94
CA ALA A 54 20.71 -15.92 25.73
C ALA A 54 22.02 -15.15 25.96
N ILE A 55 22.14 -13.90 25.48
CA ILE A 55 23.02 -12.87 26.08
C ILE A 55 22.32 -11.49 26.05
N HIS A 56 22.50 -10.80 27.16
CA HIS A 56 21.80 -9.66 27.73
C HIS A 56 22.17 -8.30 27.10
N ALA A 57 21.27 -7.70 26.31
CA ALA A 57 21.29 -6.28 25.92
C ALA A 57 19.83 -5.79 25.78
N SER A 58 19.45 -4.77 26.57
CA SER A 58 18.18 -4.02 26.58
C SER A 58 16.98 -4.71 25.90
N SER A 59 16.05 -5.23 26.71
CA SER A 59 14.84 -6.01 26.35
C SER A 59 14.23 -5.75 24.95
N TRP A 60 14.16 -4.50 24.52
CA TRP A 60 13.60 -4.08 23.22
C TRP A 60 14.52 -4.31 22.01
N GLY A 61 15.83 -4.07 22.13
CA GLY A 61 16.78 -4.24 21.01
C GLY A 61 16.99 -5.70 20.66
N ALA A 62 17.12 -6.55 21.68
CA ALA A 62 17.17 -8.00 21.48
C ALA A 62 15.85 -8.56 20.93
N ALA A 63 14.70 -7.99 21.30
CA ALA A 63 13.41 -8.40 20.75
C ALA A 63 13.28 -8.07 19.26
N LEU A 64 13.74 -6.89 18.84
CA LEU A 64 13.69 -6.48 17.43
C LEU A 64 14.55 -7.37 16.53
N VAL A 65 15.74 -7.77 16.97
CA VAL A 65 16.64 -8.66 16.22
C VAL A 65 16.14 -10.11 16.18
N ARG A 66 15.32 -10.53 17.15
CA ARG A 66 14.72 -11.88 17.19
C ARG A 66 13.56 -12.06 16.21
N ILE A 67 12.86 -10.97 15.86
CA ILE A 67 11.74 -11.03 14.92
C ILE A 67 12.27 -11.21 13.49
N SER A 68 11.64 -12.08 12.71
CA SER A 68 12.09 -12.35 11.35
C SER A 68 11.97 -11.11 10.45
N PRO A 69 12.96 -10.82 9.57
CA PRO A 69 12.91 -9.67 8.67
C PRO A 69 11.76 -9.75 7.65
N TYR A 70 11.31 -10.97 7.32
CA TYR A 70 10.13 -11.22 6.51
C TYR A 70 8.85 -10.74 7.20
N THR A 71 8.72 -10.96 8.51
CA THR A 71 7.57 -10.47 9.28
C THR A 71 7.52 -8.94 9.28
N PHE A 72 8.64 -8.26 9.51
CA PHE A 72 8.70 -6.79 9.43
C PHE A 72 8.30 -6.28 8.05
N SER A 73 8.82 -6.92 6.99
CA SER A 73 8.49 -6.54 5.62
C SER A 73 7.00 -6.73 5.32
N ALA A 74 6.42 -7.87 5.71
CA ALA A 74 5.00 -8.17 5.51
C ALA A 74 4.09 -7.19 6.26
N ILE A 75 4.43 -6.83 7.50
CA ILE A 75 3.69 -5.81 8.26
C ILE A 75 3.79 -4.45 7.57
N GLY A 76 4.97 -4.07 7.06
CA GLY A 76 5.15 -2.82 6.32
C GLY A 76 4.26 -2.73 5.09
N ILE A 77 4.21 -3.79 4.28
CA ILE A 77 3.36 -3.91 3.10
C ILE A 77 1.87 -3.82 3.49
N ALA A 78 1.46 -4.52 4.54
CA ALA A 78 0.08 -4.50 5.03
C ALA A 78 -0.34 -3.10 5.52
N ILE A 79 0.53 -2.42 6.29
CA ILE A 79 0.29 -1.06 6.78
C ILE A 79 0.20 -0.07 5.60
N SER A 80 1.08 -0.22 4.61
CA SER A 80 1.08 0.66 3.43
C SER A 80 -0.26 0.67 2.71
N ILE A 81 -0.83 -0.51 2.41
CA ILE A 81 -2.15 -0.61 1.78
C ILE A 81 -3.25 -0.19 2.74
N GLY A 82 -3.28 -0.76 3.95
CA GLY A 82 -4.39 -0.58 4.89
C GLY A 82 -4.59 0.89 5.28
N VAL A 83 -3.50 1.58 5.63
CA VAL A 83 -3.55 2.98 6.05
C VAL A 83 -3.84 3.91 4.87
N SER A 84 -3.34 3.60 3.65
CA SER A 84 -3.67 4.38 2.44
C SER A 84 -5.15 4.29 2.09
N VAL A 85 -5.73 3.08 2.11
CA VAL A 85 -7.17 2.87 1.82
C VAL A 85 -8.04 3.53 2.89
N LEU A 86 -7.62 3.48 4.17
CA LEU A 86 -8.32 4.17 5.24
C LEU A 86 -8.37 5.70 5.02
N GLY A 87 -7.27 6.29 4.55
CA GLY A 87 -7.23 7.72 4.19
C GLY A 87 -8.17 8.09 3.06
N ALA A 88 -8.19 7.29 2.00
CA ALA A 88 -9.11 7.50 0.89
C ALA A 88 -10.57 7.36 1.34
N ALA A 89 -10.89 6.30 2.10
CA ALA A 89 -12.25 6.10 2.64
C ALA A 89 -12.70 7.28 3.50
N TRP A 90 -11.82 7.81 4.35
CA TRP A 90 -12.12 8.98 5.18
C TRP A 90 -12.36 10.23 4.33
N GLY A 91 -11.50 10.52 3.36
CA GLY A 91 -11.67 11.68 2.50
C GLY A 91 -12.95 11.62 1.66
N ILE A 92 -13.28 10.43 1.12
CA ILE A 92 -14.53 10.19 0.39
C ILE A 92 -15.74 10.39 1.30
N TYR A 93 -15.70 9.92 2.55
CA TYR A 93 -16.80 10.11 3.51
C TYR A 93 -17.06 11.60 3.78
N ILE A 94 -16.01 12.40 3.98
CA ILE A 94 -16.12 13.84 4.25
C ILE A 94 -16.64 14.60 3.01
N THR A 95 -16.05 14.37 1.84
CA THR A 95 -16.50 15.05 0.60
C THR A 95 -17.89 14.57 0.18
N GLY A 96 -18.17 13.28 0.30
CA GLY A 96 -19.43 12.67 -0.13
C GLY A 96 -20.64 13.14 0.67
N SER A 97 -20.52 13.26 1.99
CA SER A 97 -21.60 13.78 2.84
C SER A 97 -21.96 15.23 2.49
N SER A 98 -20.96 16.09 2.33
CA SER A 98 -21.15 17.48 1.86
C SER A 98 -21.68 17.58 0.44
N LEU A 99 -21.22 16.72 -0.47
CA LEU A 99 -21.68 16.69 -1.85
C LEU A 99 -23.17 16.36 -1.95
N ILE A 100 -23.63 15.34 -1.22
CA ILE A 100 -25.05 14.97 -1.20
C ILE A 100 -25.89 16.08 -0.55
N GLY A 101 -25.38 16.70 0.52
CA GLY A 101 -26.03 17.85 1.16
C GLY A 101 -26.16 19.07 0.26
N ALA A 102 -25.18 19.31 -0.62
CA ALA A 102 -25.24 20.39 -1.60
C ALA A 102 -26.09 20.02 -2.84
N ALA A 103 -26.17 18.73 -3.18
CA ALA A 103 -26.88 18.22 -4.35
C ALA A 103 -28.40 18.36 -4.26
N ILE A 104 -28.97 18.41 -3.04
CA ILE A 104 -30.42 18.61 -2.85
C ILE A 104 -30.88 20.00 -3.30
N GLU A 105 -30.04 21.03 -3.15
CA GLU A 105 -30.36 22.40 -3.55
C GLU A 105 -30.00 22.65 -5.02
N ALA A 106 -28.86 22.10 -5.48
CA ALA A 106 -28.39 22.30 -6.85
C ALA A 106 -27.85 21.00 -7.47
N PRO A 107 -28.70 20.12 -8.04
CA PRO A 107 -28.27 18.80 -8.52
C PRO A 107 -27.27 18.84 -9.68
N ARG A 108 -27.17 19.96 -10.38
CA ARG A 108 -26.21 20.20 -11.48
C ARG A 108 -24.73 20.15 -11.05
N ILE A 109 -24.43 20.25 -9.75
CA ILE A 109 -23.06 20.29 -9.22
C ILE A 109 -22.44 18.89 -9.04
N THR A 110 -23.27 17.85 -8.99
CA THR A 110 -22.85 16.46 -8.69
C THR A 110 -21.83 15.92 -9.68
N SER A 111 -21.99 16.22 -10.98
CA SER A 111 -21.11 15.72 -12.03
C SER A 111 -19.76 16.42 -12.10
N LYS A 112 -19.67 17.69 -11.66
CA LYS A 112 -18.41 18.45 -11.63
C LYS A 112 -17.58 18.09 -10.41
N ASN A 113 -18.22 17.98 -9.25
CA ASN A 113 -17.54 17.80 -7.97
C ASN A 113 -17.15 16.33 -7.71
N LEU A 114 -17.60 15.40 -8.57
CA LEU A 114 -17.09 14.02 -8.64
C LEU A 114 -15.57 13.95 -8.89
N ILE A 115 -14.96 15.01 -9.45
CA ILE A 115 -13.51 15.06 -9.64
C ILE A 115 -12.74 14.93 -8.32
N SER A 116 -13.29 15.46 -7.23
CA SER A 116 -12.64 15.44 -5.93
C SER A 116 -12.60 14.04 -5.31
N VAL A 117 -13.67 13.29 -5.48
CA VAL A 117 -13.75 11.88 -5.08
C VAL A 117 -12.70 11.04 -5.82
N ILE A 118 -12.49 11.31 -7.11
CA ILE A 118 -11.51 10.59 -7.94
C ILE A 118 -10.08 10.86 -7.47
N PHE A 119 -9.76 12.10 -7.06
CA PHE A 119 -8.44 12.39 -6.50
C PHE A 119 -8.20 11.66 -5.18
N CYS A 120 -9.23 11.52 -4.34
CA CYS A 120 -9.14 10.74 -3.11
C CYS A 120 -8.93 9.24 -3.40
N GLU A 121 -9.56 8.68 -4.44
CA GLU A 121 -9.29 7.30 -4.88
C GLU A 121 -7.88 7.11 -5.46
N ALA A 122 -7.37 8.09 -6.21
CA ALA A 122 -6.01 8.02 -6.77
C ALA A 122 -4.95 7.82 -5.67
N VAL A 123 -5.15 8.42 -4.49
CA VAL A 123 -4.28 8.24 -3.32
C VAL A 123 -4.26 6.80 -2.82
N ALA A 124 -5.38 6.08 -2.86
CA ALA A 124 -5.42 4.65 -2.52
C ALA A 124 -4.64 3.81 -3.53
N ILE A 125 -4.75 4.14 -4.82
CA ILE A 125 -4.02 3.44 -5.89
C ILE A 125 -2.50 3.59 -5.68
N TYR A 126 -2.03 4.77 -5.25
CA TYR A 126 -0.62 4.96 -4.94
C TYR A 126 -0.13 4.02 -3.84
N GLY A 127 -0.92 3.81 -2.78
CA GLY A 127 -0.62 2.85 -1.71
C GLY A 127 -0.58 1.40 -2.21
N VAL A 128 -1.52 1.00 -3.07
CA VAL A 128 -1.56 -0.34 -3.67
C VAL A 128 -0.34 -0.59 -4.57
N ILE A 129 0.02 0.37 -5.41
CA ILE A 129 1.19 0.26 -6.30
C ILE A 129 2.47 0.08 -5.48
N VAL A 130 2.69 0.90 -4.45
CA VAL A 130 3.88 0.79 -3.60
C VAL A 130 3.94 -0.57 -2.92
N ALA A 131 2.83 -1.07 -2.40
CA ALA A 131 2.80 -2.37 -1.76
C ALA A 131 3.15 -3.53 -2.72
N ILE A 132 2.70 -3.46 -3.98
CA ILE A 132 3.10 -4.41 -5.02
C ILE A 132 4.61 -4.31 -5.27
N ILE A 133 5.15 -3.09 -5.40
CA ILE A 133 6.60 -2.88 -5.61
C ILE A 133 7.39 -3.47 -4.45
N LEU A 134 7.02 -3.20 -3.20
CA LEU A 134 7.69 -3.74 -2.01
C LEU A 134 7.62 -5.26 -1.96
N GLN A 135 6.49 -5.86 -2.36
CA GLN A 135 6.35 -7.31 -2.46
C GLN A 135 7.32 -7.92 -3.49
N THR A 136 7.54 -7.25 -4.62
CA THR A 136 8.48 -7.74 -5.65
C THR A 136 9.95 -7.62 -5.23
N LYS A 137 10.25 -6.83 -4.19
CA LYS A 137 11.60 -6.69 -3.63
C LYS A 137 11.95 -7.79 -2.63
N LEU A 138 11.00 -8.65 -2.24
CA LEU A 138 11.26 -9.75 -1.32
C LEU A 138 11.87 -10.94 -2.07
N GLU A 139 13.13 -11.24 -1.75
CA GLU A 139 13.84 -12.41 -2.26
C GLU A 139 13.93 -13.52 -1.20
N SER A 140 13.99 -14.77 -1.66
CA SER A 140 14.18 -15.94 -0.78
C SER A 140 15.65 -16.08 -0.40
N VAL A 141 15.98 -15.86 0.88
CA VAL A 141 17.33 -16.01 1.44
C VAL A 141 17.45 -17.40 2.08
N PRO A 142 18.60 -18.11 1.94
CA PRO A 142 18.82 -19.39 2.62
C PRO A 142 18.81 -19.23 4.15
N SER A 143 18.29 -20.23 4.87
CA SER A 143 18.07 -20.17 6.33
C SER A 143 19.32 -19.81 7.15
N SER A 144 20.51 -20.08 6.63
CA SER A 144 21.81 -19.77 7.26
C SER A 144 22.15 -18.28 7.31
N LYS A 145 21.53 -17.42 6.46
CA LYS A 145 21.81 -15.97 6.35
C LYS A 145 20.59 -15.09 6.68
N MET A 146 19.55 -15.69 7.26
CA MET A 146 18.30 -15.00 7.63
C MET A 146 18.51 -13.83 8.61
N TYR A 147 19.43 -14.00 9.57
CA TYR A 147 19.70 -13.03 10.64
C TYR A 147 20.98 -12.22 10.42
N ASP A 148 21.49 -12.19 9.19
CA ASP A 148 22.64 -11.35 8.87
C ASP A 148 22.25 -9.86 8.91
N ALA A 149 23.22 -8.99 9.20
CA ALA A 149 23.00 -7.55 9.34
C ALA A 149 22.41 -6.93 8.05
N GLU A 150 22.77 -7.48 6.89
CA GLU A 150 22.26 -7.04 5.59
C GLU A 150 20.78 -7.39 5.39
N SER A 151 20.37 -8.62 5.74
CA SER A 151 18.97 -9.08 5.70
C SER A 151 18.06 -8.30 6.66
N LEU A 152 18.56 -8.00 7.87
CA LEU A 152 17.84 -7.20 8.86
C LEU A 152 17.64 -5.76 8.38
N ARG A 153 18.69 -5.14 7.83
CA ARG A 153 18.63 -3.78 7.27
C ARG A 153 17.61 -3.70 6.13
N ALA A 154 17.59 -4.69 5.23
CA ALA A 154 16.62 -4.75 4.13
C ALA A 154 15.17 -4.85 4.66
N GLY A 155 14.92 -5.71 5.64
CA GLY A 155 13.60 -5.86 6.25
C GLY A 155 13.10 -4.58 6.94
N TYR A 156 13.97 -3.88 7.68
CA TYR A 156 13.60 -2.60 8.31
C TYR A 156 13.39 -1.48 7.29
N ALA A 157 14.16 -1.43 6.20
CA ALA A 157 13.97 -0.44 5.14
C ALA A 157 12.61 -0.60 4.44
N ILE A 158 12.19 -1.83 4.15
CA ILE A 158 10.86 -2.13 3.57
C ILE A 158 9.75 -1.79 4.56
N PHE A 159 9.92 -2.13 5.84
CA PHE A 159 8.97 -1.81 6.89
C PHE A 159 8.76 -0.29 7.04
N ALA A 160 9.85 0.47 7.16
CA ALA A 160 9.81 1.92 7.26
C ALA A 160 9.18 2.55 6.00
N SER A 161 9.45 1.98 4.81
CA SER A 161 8.93 2.47 3.54
C SER A 161 7.40 2.36 3.51
N GLY A 162 6.88 1.21 3.92
CA GLY A 162 5.44 0.98 4.01
C GLY A 162 4.74 1.93 4.97
N ILE A 163 5.35 2.21 6.14
CA ILE A 163 4.81 3.15 7.13
C ILE A 163 4.77 4.59 6.58
N ILE A 164 5.88 5.09 6.04
CA ILE A 164 5.97 6.47 5.55
C ILE A 164 4.93 6.71 4.45
N VAL A 165 4.83 5.79 3.49
CA VAL A 165 3.87 5.90 2.39
C VAL A 165 2.43 5.81 2.88
N GLY A 166 2.14 4.86 3.78
CA GLY A 166 0.80 4.70 4.35
C GLY A 166 0.32 5.97 5.04
N PHE A 167 1.13 6.53 5.95
CA PHE A 167 0.76 7.75 6.67
C PHE A 167 0.74 9.00 5.79
N ALA A 168 1.64 9.12 4.81
CA ALA A 168 1.59 10.22 3.85
C ALA A 168 0.30 10.20 3.04
N ASN A 169 -0.13 9.02 2.58
CA ASN A 169 -1.38 8.84 1.85
C ASN A 169 -2.62 9.05 2.74
N LEU A 170 -2.55 8.68 4.02
CA LEU A 170 -3.61 8.97 5.00
C LEU A 170 -3.88 10.46 5.12
N VAL A 171 -2.81 11.23 5.39
CA VAL A 171 -2.91 12.68 5.58
C VAL A 171 -3.30 13.38 4.27
N CYS A 172 -2.76 12.92 3.14
CA CYS A 172 -3.11 13.41 1.82
C CYS A 172 -4.60 13.20 1.51
N GLY A 173 -5.13 11.99 1.73
CA GLY A 173 -6.54 11.66 1.49
C GLY A 173 -7.49 12.51 2.36
N LEU A 174 -7.14 12.72 3.63
CA LEU A 174 -7.89 13.58 4.54
C LEU A 174 -7.87 15.05 4.10
N CYS A 175 -6.69 15.57 3.73
CA CYS A 175 -6.53 16.95 3.25
C CYS A 175 -7.40 17.21 2.02
N VAL A 176 -7.29 16.34 1.00
CA VAL A 176 -8.08 16.41 -0.23
C VAL A 176 -9.58 16.32 0.08
N GLY A 177 -9.99 15.42 0.98
CA GLY A 177 -11.39 15.28 1.39
C GLY A 177 -11.99 16.52 2.07
N ILE A 178 -11.20 17.28 2.84
CA ILE A 178 -11.63 18.54 3.45
C ILE A 178 -11.78 19.64 2.40
N ILE A 179 -10.81 19.73 1.48
CA ILE A 179 -10.84 20.70 0.36
C ILE A 179 -12.04 20.40 -0.55
N GLY A 180 -12.30 19.13 -0.85
CA GLY A 180 -13.44 18.67 -1.65
C GLY A 180 -14.79 19.02 -1.02
N SER A 181 -14.92 18.88 0.30
CA SER A 181 -16.10 19.31 1.05
C SER A 181 -16.33 20.84 0.91
N SER A 182 -15.28 21.64 1.07
CA SER A 182 -15.37 23.10 0.89
C SER A 182 -15.70 23.49 -0.55
N CYS A 183 -15.18 22.73 -1.53
CA CYS A 183 -15.50 22.89 -2.94
C CYS A 183 -16.99 22.65 -3.20
N ALA A 184 -17.56 21.57 -2.65
CA ALA A 184 -18.96 21.22 -2.84
C ALA A 184 -19.92 22.30 -2.32
N LEU A 185 -19.65 22.85 -1.13
CA LEU A 185 -20.47 23.92 -0.56
C LEU A 185 -20.32 25.24 -1.34
N SER A 186 -19.11 25.58 -1.78
CA SER A 186 -18.85 26.82 -2.50
C SER A 186 -19.43 26.81 -3.92
N ASP A 187 -19.39 25.66 -4.61
CA ASP A 187 -19.95 25.49 -5.96
C ASP A 187 -21.49 25.53 -5.96
N ALA A 188 -22.13 25.11 -4.85
CA ALA A 188 -23.57 25.25 -4.67
C ALA A 188 -24.00 26.73 -4.68
N GLN A 189 -23.21 27.61 -4.06
CA GLN A 189 -23.46 29.05 -4.06
C GLN A 189 -23.10 29.71 -5.39
N ASN A 190 -21.89 29.46 -5.91
CA ASN A 190 -21.39 30.08 -7.13
C ASN A 190 -20.46 29.15 -7.92
N SER A 191 -20.86 28.77 -9.13
CA SER A 191 -20.10 27.79 -9.92
C SER A 191 -18.83 28.30 -10.59
N THR A 192 -18.52 29.60 -10.46
CA THR A 192 -17.26 30.19 -10.96
C THR A 192 -16.08 29.95 -10.02
N LEU A 193 -16.34 29.52 -8.78
CA LEU A 193 -15.34 29.28 -7.75
C LEU A 193 -14.69 27.89 -7.83
N PHE A 194 -15.37 26.92 -8.46
CA PHE A 194 -14.94 25.52 -8.56
C PHE A 194 -13.50 25.36 -9.04
N VAL A 195 -13.14 25.99 -10.16
CA VAL A 195 -11.81 25.83 -10.78
C VAL A 195 -10.71 26.38 -9.86
N LYS A 196 -10.99 27.43 -9.09
CA LYS A 196 -10.01 28.03 -8.17
C LYS A 196 -9.71 27.11 -6.98
N ILE A 197 -10.73 26.43 -6.46
CA ILE A 197 -10.58 25.48 -5.35
C ILE A 197 -9.90 24.18 -5.83
N LEU A 198 -10.20 23.74 -7.04
CA LEU A 198 -9.59 22.56 -7.66
C LEU A 198 -8.06 22.68 -7.74
N VAL A 199 -7.52 23.87 -8.01
CA VAL A 199 -6.06 24.08 -8.02
C VAL A 199 -5.43 23.77 -6.65
N ILE A 200 -6.08 24.16 -5.56
CA ILE A 200 -5.62 23.88 -4.18
C ILE A 200 -5.68 22.37 -3.91
N GLU A 201 -6.71 21.70 -4.43
CA GLU A 201 -6.87 20.27 -4.31
C GLU A 201 -5.73 19.48 -4.99
N ILE A 202 -5.30 19.91 -6.18
CA ILE A 202 -4.15 19.30 -6.87
C ILE A 202 -2.88 19.46 -6.04
N PHE A 203 -2.62 20.64 -5.46
CA PHE A 203 -1.48 20.83 -4.58
C PHE A 203 -1.55 19.96 -3.32
N GLY A 204 -2.74 19.77 -2.75
CA GLY A 204 -2.95 18.83 -1.65
C GLY A 204 -2.59 17.40 -2.04
N SER A 205 -3.03 16.96 -3.23
CA SER A 205 -2.75 15.61 -3.74
C SER A 205 -1.26 15.35 -4.04
N ALA A 206 -0.47 16.41 -4.31
CA ALA A 206 0.96 16.30 -4.54
C ALA A 206 1.75 15.83 -3.30
N LEU A 207 1.22 16.08 -2.09
CA LEU A 207 1.82 15.62 -0.83
C LEU A 207 1.90 14.09 -0.75
N GLY A 208 0.87 13.39 -1.25
CA GLY A 208 0.88 11.92 -1.32
C GLY A 208 1.96 11.40 -2.27
N LEU A 209 2.14 12.06 -3.42
CA LEU A 209 3.20 11.70 -4.38
C LEU A 209 4.60 11.86 -3.79
N PHE A 210 4.85 12.90 -3.00
CA PHE A 210 6.14 13.05 -2.32
C PHE A 210 6.40 11.91 -1.32
N GLY A 211 5.38 11.50 -0.56
CA GLY A 211 5.47 10.34 0.33
C GLY A 211 5.85 9.05 -0.40
N VAL A 212 5.22 8.81 -1.55
CA VAL A 212 5.50 7.65 -2.42
C VAL A 212 6.95 7.67 -2.94
N ILE A 213 7.43 8.82 -3.43
CA ILE A 213 8.81 8.95 -3.93
C ILE A 213 9.82 8.62 -2.83
N VAL A 214 9.63 9.16 -1.62
CA VAL A 214 10.50 8.89 -0.46
C VAL A 214 10.48 7.40 -0.09
N GLY A 215 9.29 6.78 -0.07
CA GLY A 215 9.15 5.35 0.22
C GLY A 215 9.90 4.47 -0.79
N ILE A 216 9.80 4.78 -2.08
CA ILE A 216 10.47 4.02 -3.14
C ILE A 216 11.99 4.16 -3.01
N ILE A 217 12.51 5.38 -2.84
CA ILE A 217 13.96 5.62 -2.70
C ILE A 217 14.53 4.86 -1.50
N MET A 218 13.82 4.86 -0.37
CA MET A 218 14.27 4.13 0.82
C MET A 218 14.29 2.62 0.61
N SER A 219 13.30 2.07 -0.09
CA SER A 219 13.27 0.65 -0.44
C SER A 219 14.28 0.26 -1.53
N ALA A 220 14.74 1.21 -2.35
CA ALA A 220 15.70 0.95 -3.43
C ALA A 220 17.10 0.56 -2.91
N GLN A 221 17.44 0.95 -1.68
CA GLN A 221 18.69 0.60 -1.02
C GLN A 221 18.62 -0.72 -0.24
N ALA A 222 17.46 -1.39 -0.21
CA ALA A 222 17.28 -2.69 0.41
C ALA A 222 17.73 -3.79 -0.55
N THR A 223 18.85 -4.44 -0.21
CA THR A 223 19.41 -5.57 -0.96
C THR A 223 19.37 -6.79 -0.06
N TRP A 224 18.85 -7.91 -0.57
CA TRP A 224 18.87 -9.19 0.13
C TRP A 224 20.14 -9.97 -0.25
N PRO A 225 20.87 -10.55 0.72
CA PRO A 225 22.02 -11.40 0.42
C PRO A 225 21.53 -12.75 -0.13
N THR A 226 21.44 -12.87 -1.45
CA THR A 226 21.01 -14.10 -2.14
C THR A 226 22.15 -15.10 -2.41
N LYS A 227 23.38 -14.82 -1.97
CA LYS A 227 24.55 -15.70 -2.06
C LYS A 227 25.25 -15.82 -0.72
#